data_AF-A0A291RF72-F1
#
_entry.id   AF-A0A291RF72-F1
#
_cell.length_a   1.000
_cell.length_b   1.000
_cell.length_c   1.000
_cell.angle_alpha   90.00
_cell.angle_beta   90.00
_cell.angle_gamma   90.00
#
_symmetry.space_group_name_H-M   'P 1'
#
loop_
_entity.id
_entity.type
_entity.pdbx_description
1 polymer ?
#
loop_
_entity_poly.entity_id
_entity_poly.type
_entity_poly.pdbx_seq_one_letter_code
_entity_poly.pdbx_strand_id
1 'polypeptide(L)'
;MATVTAIAPGLSLRTVLRTDGGSTAAFGVVLLAAGRILRDPLGLPLGWSIPFGVAMLGGAAALLLIAGYPDIPTRLARTVVAVNLLSALALLVLAFTGLIPLTGWGIAFLLIGALVVTIFADLEYLALRREQR
;
A
#
# COMPACT_ATOMS: atom_id res chain seq x y z
N MET A 1 7.19 38.17 24.16
CA MET A 1 7.98 37.48 23.12
C MET A 1 7.38 36.08 22.99
N ALA A 2 6.48 35.89 22.02
CA ALA A 2 5.75 34.63 21.85
C ALA A 2 6.51 33.75 20.86
N THR A 3 7.12 32.68 21.36
CA THR A 3 7.71 31.64 20.52
C THR A 3 6.57 30.78 20.01
N VAL A 4 6.12 31.03 18.78
CA VAL A 4 5.27 30.09 18.04
C VAL A 4 6.16 28.93 17.63
N THR A 5 6.16 27.86 18.42
CA THR A 5 6.75 26.58 18.01
C THR A 5 5.95 26.06 16.83
N ALA A 6 6.54 26.11 15.64
CA ALA A 6 5.95 25.53 14.44
C ALA A 6 5.70 24.03 14.68
N ILE A 7 4.43 23.62 14.76
CA ILE A 7 4.06 22.21 14.78
C ILE A 7 4.22 21.71 13.35
N ALA A 8 5.41 21.25 12.98
CA ALA A 8 5.48 20.24 11.93
C ALA A 8 4.64 19.06 12.44
N PRO A 9 3.56 18.64 11.75
CA PRO A 9 2.83 17.48 12.19
C PRO A 9 3.81 16.31 12.17
N GLY A 10 4.11 15.75 13.35
CA GLY A 10 4.92 14.56 13.45
C GLY A 10 4.29 13.43 12.63
N LEU A 11 5.12 12.56 12.05
CA LEU A 11 4.67 11.35 11.37
C LEU A 11 3.91 10.46 12.37
N SER A 12 2.57 10.51 12.35
CA SER A 12 1.70 9.68 13.19
C SER A 12 1.40 8.36 12.50
N LEU A 13 1.51 7.25 13.23
CA LEU A 13 1.22 5.92 12.68
C LEU A 13 -0.21 5.82 12.16
N ARG A 14 -1.16 6.41 12.87
CA ARG A 14 -2.57 6.47 12.46
C ARG A 14 -2.75 7.16 11.11
N THR A 15 -2.11 8.31 10.91
CA THR A 15 -2.22 9.06 9.65
C THR A 15 -1.61 8.28 8.49
N VAL A 16 -0.46 7.64 8.71
CA VAL A 16 0.17 6.79 7.70
C VAL A 16 -0.76 5.63 7.32
N LEU A 17 -1.28 4.88 8.30
CA LEU A 17 -2.19 3.75 8.04
C LEU A 17 -3.48 4.16 7.34
N ARG A 18 -4.05 5.33 7.66
CA ARG A 18 -5.23 5.85 6.94
C ARG A 18 -4.92 6.22 5.51
N THR A 19 -3.73 6.78 5.26
CA THR A 19 -3.29 7.19 3.93
C THR A 19 -3.00 5.97 3.07
N ASP A 20 -2.26 4.99 3.59
CA ASP A 20 -2.04 3.70 2.94
C ASP A 20 -3.38 3.04 2.65
N GLY A 21 -4.18 2.77 3.68
CA GLY A 21 -5.47 2.09 3.53
C GLY A 21 -6.41 2.79 2.55
N GLY A 22 -6.49 4.13 2.57
CA GLY A 22 -7.28 4.90 1.61
C GLY A 22 -6.76 4.79 0.17
N SER A 23 -5.44 4.90 -0.02
CA SER A 23 -4.82 4.76 -1.34
C SER A 23 -4.94 3.34 -1.90
N THR A 24 -4.74 2.33 -1.06
CA THR A 24 -4.90 0.91 -1.36
C THR A 24 -6.35 0.59 -1.72
N ALA A 25 -7.33 1.16 -1.00
CA ALA A 25 -8.74 1.03 -1.36
C ALA A 25 -9.03 1.64 -2.74
N ALA A 26 -8.60 2.88 -2.96
CA ALA A 26 -8.83 3.59 -4.22
C ALA A 26 -8.26 2.79 -5.40
N PHE A 27 -7.03 2.29 -5.27
CA PHE A 27 -6.40 1.51 -6.32
C PHE A 27 -7.03 0.14 -6.52
N GLY A 28 -7.46 -0.52 -5.44
CA GLY A 28 -8.24 -1.76 -5.51
C GLY A 28 -9.54 -1.57 -6.31
N VAL A 29 -10.26 -0.46 -6.07
CA VAL A 29 -11.44 -0.08 -6.87
C VAL A 29 -11.07 0.16 -8.33
N VAL A 30 -9.96 0.85 -8.61
CA VAL A 30 -9.49 1.09 -9.98
C VAL A 30 -9.22 -0.22 -10.70
N LEU A 31 -8.54 -1.19 -10.08
CA LEU A 31 -8.31 -2.50 -10.68
C LEU A 31 -9.62 -3.23 -10.99
N LEU A 32 -10.61 -3.20 -10.08
CA LEU A 32 -11.90 -3.86 -10.29
C LEU A 32 -12.75 -3.17 -11.38
N ALA A 33 -12.84 -1.84 -11.34
CA ALA A 33 -13.71 -1.08 -12.23
C ALA A 33 -13.10 -0.86 -13.62
N ALA A 34 -11.80 -0.59 -13.68
CA ALA A 34 -11.07 -0.29 -14.91
C ALA A 34 -10.28 -1.48 -15.47
N GLY A 35 -10.37 -2.68 -14.88
CA GLY A 35 -9.59 -3.85 -15.31
C GLY A 35 -9.69 -4.17 -16.80
N ARG A 36 -10.86 -3.93 -17.44
CA ARG A 36 -11.02 -4.09 -18.89
C ARG A 36 -10.20 -3.09 -19.69
N ILE A 37 -10.16 -1.84 -19.23
CA ILE A 37 -9.44 -0.72 -19.86
C ILE A 37 -7.93 -0.90 -19.65
N LEU A 38 -7.52 -1.40 -18.48
CA LEU A 38 -6.13 -1.62 -18.12
C LEU A 38 -5.52 -2.88 -18.76
N ARG A 39 -6.35 -3.80 -19.26
CA ARG A 39 -5.92 -5.11 -19.77
C ARG A 39 -4.86 -5.00 -20.85
N ASP A 40 -5.16 -4.29 -21.93
CA ASP A 40 -4.27 -4.25 -23.10
C ASP A 40 -3.07 -3.32 -22.87
N PRO A 41 -3.23 -2.12 -22.27
CA PRO A 41 -2.08 -1.25 -21.99
C PRO A 41 -1.07 -1.87 -21.03
N LEU A 42 -1.52 -2.55 -19.96
CA LEU A 42 -0.64 -3.15 -18.97
C LEU A 42 -0.29 -4.61 -19.25
N GLY A 43 -1.01 -5.28 -20.15
CA GLY A 43 -0.92 -6.73 -20.31
C GLY A 43 -1.42 -7.47 -19.07
N LEU A 44 -2.34 -6.87 -18.30
CA LEU A 44 -2.87 -7.42 -17.05
C LEU A 44 -4.22 -8.10 -17.30
N PRO A 45 -4.30 -9.44 -17.33
CA PRO A 45 -5.56 -10.14 -17.56
C PRO A 45 -6.57 -9.86 -16.44
N LEU A 46 -7.87 -9.89 -16.76
CA LEU A 46 -8.93 -9.77 -15.75
C LEU A 46 -8.84 -10.83 -14.66
N GLY A 47 -8.37 -12.03 -15.00
CA GLY A 47 -8.11 -13.11 -14.05
C GLY A 47 -7.06 -12.77 -12.98
N TRP A 48 -6.24 -11.74 -13.21
CA TRP A 48 -5.29 -11.19 -12.22
C TRP A 48 -5.78 -9.87 -11.63
N SER A 49 -6.33 -8.98 -12.47
CA SER A 49 -6.83 -7.67 -12.03
C SER A 49 -7.93 -7.79 -10.97
N ILE A 50 -8.86 -8.75 -11.10
CA ILE A 50 -9.94 -8.96 -10.13
C ILE A 50 -9.41 -9.46 -8.77
N PRO A 51 -8.64 -10.57 -8.70
CA PRO A 51 -8.07 -10.99 -7.42
C PRO A 51 -7.19 -9.95 -6.75
N PHE A 52 -6.37 -9.19 -7.50
CA PHE A 52 -5.60 -8.09 -6.92
C PHE A 52 -6.51 -7.02 -6.34
N GLY A 53 -7.51 -6.57 -7.09
CA GLY A 53 -8.46 -5.57 -6.61
C GLY A 53 -9.17 -6.01 -5.32
N VAL A 54 -9.66 -7.26 -5.26
CA VAL A 54 -10.29 -7.82 -4.06
C VAL A 54 -9.30 -7.89 -2.88
N ALA A 55 -8.09 -8.40 -3.11
CA ALA A 55 -7.06 -8.48 -2.07
C ALA A 55 -6.69 -7.10 -1.52
N MET A 56 -6.59 -6.09 -2.39
CA MET A 56 -6.33 -4.71 -2.00
C MET A 56 -7.47 -4.11 -1.19
N LEU A 57 -8.74 -4.34 -1.57
CA LEU A 57 -9.87 -3.90 -0.75
C LEU A 57 -9.88 -4.55 0.64
N GLY A 58 -9.53 -5.84 0.72
CA GLY A 58 -9.37 -6.54 2.00
C GLY A 58 -8.24 -5.97 2.86
N GLY A 59 -7.07 -5.73 2.26
CA GLY A 59 -5.92 -5.10 2.90
C GLY A 59 -6.24 -3.68 3.39
N ALA A 60 -6.87 -2.87 2.55
CA ALA A 60 -7.32 -1.54 2.89
C ALA A 60 -8.32 -1.52 4.06
N ALA A 61 -9.29 -2.42 4.05
CA ALA A 61 -10.23 -2.57 5.17
C ALA A 61 -9.48 -2.91 6.48
N ALA A 62 -8.51 -3.81 6.43
CA ALA A 62 -7.68 -4.14 7.59
C ALA A 62 -6.86 -2.94 8.08
N LEU A 63 -6.20 -2.20 7.18
CA LEU A 63 -5.42 -1.00 7.52
C LEU A 63 -6.29 0.08 8.17
N LEU A 64 -7.45 0.38 7.57
CA LEU A 64 -8.37 1.39 8.08
C LEU A 64 -9.00 0.98 9.42
N LEU A 65 -9.26 -0.32 9.61
CA LEU A 65 -9.72 -0.86 10.88
C LEU A 65 -8.66 -0.74 11.98
N ILE A 66 -7.41 -1.12 11.68
CA ILE A 66 -6.27 -0.96 12.61
C ILE A 66 -6.08 0.52 12.97
N ALA A 67 -6.16 1.41 11.97
CA ALA A 67 -6.09 2.85 12.16
C ALA A 67 -7.30 3.43 12.93
N GLY A 68 -8.36 2.66 13.15
CA GLY A 68 -9.52 3.03 13.94
C GLY A 68 -9.42 2.70 15.43
N TYR A 69 -8.46 1.86 15.85
CA TYR A 69 -8.34 1.49 17.26
C TYR A 69 -7.95 2.69 18.13
N PRO A 70 -8.48 2.81 19.37
CA PRO A 70 -8.07 3.85 20.32
C PRO A 70 -6.55 3.85 20.52
N ASP A 71 -6.00 2.68 20.83
CA ASP A 71 -4.57 2.41 20.90
C ASP A 71 -4.20 1.37 19.84
N ILE A 72 -3.25 1.71 18.95
CA ILE A 72 -2.86 0.82 17.84
C ILE A 72 -1.92 -0.26 18.39
N PRO A 73 -2.28 -1.56 18.34
CA PRO A 73 -1.41 -2.60 18.85
C PRO A 73 -0.12 -2.69 18.04
N THR A 74 1.04 -2.60 18.71
CA THR A 74 2.37 -2.71 18.08
C THR A 74 2.49 -3.95 17.19
N ARG A 75 1.93 -5.09 17.61
CA ARG A 75 1.99 -6.33 16.84
C ARG A 75 1.29 -6.19 15.48
N LEU A 76 0.12 -5.53 15.44
CA LEU A 76 -0.61 -5.30 14.20
C LEU A 76 0.14 -4.33 13.29
N ALA A 77 0.70 -3.26 13.84
CA ALA A 77 1.52 -2.32 13.08
C ALA A 77 2.75 -3.02 12.45
N ARG A 78 3.44 -3.90 13.19
CA ARG A 78 4.55 -4.71 12.63
C ARG A 78 4.09 -5.66 11.54
N THR A 79 2.92 -6.28 11.70
CA THR A 79 2.33 -7.14 10.66
C THR A 79 2.07 -6.35 9.39
N VAL A 80 1.54 -5.13 9.51
CA VAL A 80 1.29 -4.24 8.36
C VAL A 80 2.59 -3.95 7.59
N VAL A 81 3.65 -3.52 8.28
CA VAL A 81 4.97 -3.31 7.66
C VAL A 81 5.44 -4.56 6.92
N ALA A 82 5.34 -5.73 7.55
CA ALA A 82 5.75 -6.99 6.95
C ALA A 82 4.93 -7.36 5.71
N VAL A 83 3.62 -7.12 5.73
CA VAL A 83 2.72 -7.36 4.58
C VAL A 83 3.03 -6.39 3.44
N ASN A 84 3.31 -5.12 3.72
CA ASN A 84 3.71 -4.16 2.70
C ASN A 84 5.05 -4.58 2.06
N LEU A 85 6.05 -4.95 2.85
CA LEU A 85 7.32 -5.48 2.32
C LEU A 85 7.11 -6.73 1.46
N LEU A 86 6.29 -7.69 1.92
CA LEU A 86 5.98 -8.89 1.14
C LEU A 86 5.25 -8.55 -0.16
N SER A 87 4.34 -7.58 -0.13
CA SER A 87 3.61 -7.11 -1.30
C SER A 87 4.54 -6.43 -2.30
N ALA A 88 5.48 -5.59 -1.84
CA ALA A 88 6.50 -5.00 -2.70
C ALA A 88 7.37 -6.08 -3.36
N LEU A 89 7.80 -7.09 -2.61
CA LEU A 89 8.54 -8.23 -3.16
C LEU A 89 7.70 -9.01 -4.19
N ALA A 90 6.42 -9.26 -3.91
CA ALA A 90 5.52 -9.94 -4.84
C ALA A 90 5.38 -9.16 -6.15
N LEU A 91 5.25 -7.83 -6.10
CA LEU A 91 5.20 -6.98 -7.28
C LEU A 91 6.49 -7.07 -8.11
N LEU A 92 7.67 -7.08 -7.47
CA LEU A 92 8.94 -7.29 -8.14
C LEU A 92 9.02 -8.69 -8.80
N VAL A 93 8.63 -9.73 -8.07
CA VAL A 93 8.61 -11.11 -8.60
C VAL A 93 7.72 -11.18 -9.83
N LEU A 94 6.50 -10.64 -9.78
CA LEU A 94 5.57 -10.65 -10.91
C LEU A 94 6.09 -9.85 -12.11
N ALA A 95 6.80 -8.75 -11.87
CA ALA A 95 7.40 -7.93 -12.91
C ALA A 95 8.51 -8.64 -13.69
N PHE A 96 9.27 -9.54 -13.05
CA PHE A 96 10.47 -10.15 -13.65
C PHE A 96 10.35 -11.65 -13.98
N THR A 97 9.30 -12.34 -13.54
CA THR A 97 9.16 -13.80 -13.76
C THR A 97 8.38 -14.18 -15.01
N GLY A 98 7.65 -13.23 -15.63
CA GLY A 98 6.78 -13.53 -16.77
C GLY A 98 5.54 -14.36 -16.40
N LEU A 99 5.22 -14.51 -15.11
CA LEU A 99 3.99 -15.18 -14.64
C LEU A 99 2.72 -14.50 -15.16
N ILE A 100 2.79 -13.20 -15.43
CA ILE A 100 1.74 -12.39 -16.04
C ILE A 100 2.29 -11.85 -17.36
N PRO A 101 1.51 -11.87 -18.46
CA PRO A 101 1.95 -11.38 -19.77
C PRO A 101 1.97 -9.84 -19.83
N LEU A 102 2.72 -9.21 -18.92
CA LEU A 102 2.80 -7.76 -18.77
C LEU A 102 3.47 -7.12 -19.99
N THR A 103 2.96 -5.96 -20.40
CA THR A 103 3.69 -5.09 -21.33
C THR A 103 4.82 -4.35 -20.60
N GLY A 104 5.66 -3.60 -21.35
CA GLY A 104 6.62 -2.69 -20.73
C GLY A 104 5.97 -1.68 -19.78
N TRP A 105 4.75 -1.20 -20.10
CA TRP A 105 3.98 -0.35 -19.21
C TRP A 105 3.44 -1.09 -17.98
N GLY A 106 3.05 -2.35 -18.13
CA GLY A 106 2.67 -3.22 -17.00
C GLY A 106 3.81 -3.43 -16.02
N ILE A 107 5.02 -3.68 -16.54
CA ILE A 107 6.24 -3.79 -15.72
C ILE A 107 6.49 -2.47 -14.98
N ALA A 108 6.52 -1.34 -15.68
CA ALA A 108 6.72 -0.03 -15.06
C ALA A 108 5.67 0.26 -13.97
N PHE A 109 4.40 -0.09 -14.23
CA PHE A 109 3.31 0.03 -13.27
C PHE A 109 3.53 -0.81 -12.01
N LEU A 110 3.94 -2.07 -12.13
CA LEU A 110 4.27 -2.90 -10.96
C LEU A 110 5.49 -2.37 -10.19
N LEU A 111 6.51 -1.86 -10.88
CA LEU A 111 7.69 -1.28 -10.24
C LEU A 111 7.37 0.00 -9.46
N ILE A 112 6.52 0.87 -10.03
CA ILE A 112 6.00 2.05 -9.33
C ILE A 112 5.19 1.61 -8.11
N GLY A 113 4.31 0.61 -8.26
CA GLY A 113 3.58 0.02 -7.15
C GLY A 113 4.51 -0.49 -6.05
N ALA A 114 5.55 -1.25 -6.40
CA ALA A 114 6.51 -1.78 -5.46
C ALA A 114 7.25 -0.67 -4.70
N LEU A 115 7.64 0.40 -5.40
CA LEU A 115 8.25 1.58 -4.79
C LEU A 115 7.30 2.26 -3.80
N VAL A 116 6.05 2.52 -4.21
CA VAL A 116 5.04 3.17 -3.36
C VAL A 116 4.76 2.35 -2.09
N VAL A 117 4.57 1.04 -2.24
CA VAL A 117 4.32 0.14 -1.11
C VAL A 117 5.53 0.08 -0.17
N THR A 118 6.75 0.10 -0.71
CA THR A 118 7.98 0.17 0.11
C THR A 118 8.05 1.48 0.89
N ILE A 119 7.70 2.61 0.28
CA ILE A 119 7.63 3.91 0.97
C ILE A 119 6.62 3.85 2.12
N PHE A 120 5.44 3.24 1.92
CA PHE A 120 4.49 3.06 3.02
C PHE A 120 5.06 2.19 4.14
N ALA A 121 5.69 1.05 3.81
CA ALA A 121 6.34 0.20 4.81
C ALA A 121 7.39 0.97 5.65
N ASP A 122 8.20 1.82 5.01
CA ASP A 122 9.19 2.66 5.68
C ASP A 122 8.52 3.71 6.57
N LEU A 123 7.48 4.40 6.09
CA LEU A 123 6.75 5.40 6.87
C LEU A 123 6.07 4.77 8.10
N GLU A 124 5.47 3.59 7.94
CA GLU A 124 4.84 2.84 9.03
C GLU A 124 5.86 2.39 10.06
N TYR A 125 7.00 1.87 9.60
CA TYR A 125 8.10 1.47 10.48
C TYR A 125 8.67 2.66 11.26
N LEU A 126 8.91 3.79 10.58
CA LEU A 126 9.43 5.01 11.20
C LEU A 126 8.43 5.61 12.20
N ALA A 127 7.14 5.61 11.87
CA ALA A 127 6.09 6.08 12.77
C ALA A 127 5.98 5.18 14.01
N LEU A 128 5.93 3.86 13.82
CA LEU A 128 5.91 2.89 14.91
C LEU A 128 7.11 3.03 15.83
N ARG A 129 8.32 3.16 15.26
CA ARG A 129 9.56 3.32 16.05
C ARG A 129 9.55 4.62 16.87
N ARG A 130 8.87 5.67 16.42
CA ARG A 130 8.73 6.92 17.17
C ARG A 130 7.73 6.80 18.32
N GLU A 131 6.60 6.14 18.11
CA GLU A 131 5.57 5.94 19.15
C GLU A 131 6.04 4.98 20.27
N GLN A 132 7.08 4.17 20.02
CA GLN A 132 7.70 3.27 21.00
C GLN A 132 8.82 3.90 21.84
N ARG A 133 9.24 5.13 21.52
CA ARG A 133 10.27 5.86 22.27
C ARG A 133 9.64 6.74 23.32
#